data_AF-A0A2G8L3C2-F1
#
_entry.id   AF-A0A2G8L3C2-F1
#
_cell.length_a   1.000
_cell.length_b   1.000
_cell.length_c   1.000
_cell.angle_alpha   90.00
_cell.angle_beta   90.00
_cell.angle_gamma   90.00
#
_symmetry.space_group_name_H-M   'P 1'
#
loop_
_entity.id
_entity.type
_entity.pdbx_description
1 polymer ?
#
loop_
_entity_poly.entity_id
_entity_poly.type
_entity_poly.pdbx_seq_one_letter_code
_entity_poly.pdbx_strand_id
1 'polypeptide(L)'
;MEKGDLSDSSTLLGDLVEARKQIAELKEKLHLCKQKELQNLQLPNPDEGIDREGSEDDKRKVNELCNKDIRRYSRQLILPEIGVKGQLALINSSVLLVGAGGLGCPSAIYLAAAGVGHIGVVDYDEIELDNLHRQVLHTEERLGKSKCKSVADSIH
;
A
#
# COMPACT_ATOMS: atom_id res chain seq x y z
N MET A 1 28.73 47.99 44.21
CA MET A 1 28.92 47.89 42.75
C MET A 1 28.19 46.62 42.35
N GLU A 2 26.97 46.73 41.81
CA GLU A 2 26.28 45.66 41.08
C GLU A 2 24.96 46.26 40.55
N LYS A 3 25.05 46.90 39.39
CA LYS A 3 23.88 47.20 38.55
C LYS A 3 23.87 46.10 37.48
N GLY A 4 23.22 44.98 37.77
CA GLY A 4 23.02 43.88 36.82
C GLY A 4 21.64 43.96 36.17
N ASP A 5 21.63 44.09 34.84
CA ASP A 5 20.71 43.45 33.90
C ASP A 5 19.20 43.68 34.00
N LEU A 6 18.77 44.92 34.21
CA LEU A 6 17.40 45.32 33.84
C LEU A 6 17.20 45.48 32.32
N SER A 7 18.28 45.54 31.52
CA SER A 7 18.18 45.60 30.05
C SER A 7 17.85 44.25 29.44
N ASP A 8 18.42 43.15 29.95
CA ASP A 8 18.26 41.80 29.39
C ASP A 8 16.84 41.25 29.51
N SER A 9 16.13 41.57 30.60
CA SER A 9 14.75 41.14 30.77
C SER A 9 13.81 41.80 29.75
N SER A 10 14.08 43.05 29.37
CA SER A 10 13.29 43.78 28.36
C SER A 10 13.54 43.32 26.92
N THR A 11 14.78 42.97 26.58
CA THR A 11 15.13 42.38 25.28
C THR A 11 14.60 40.96 25.16
N LEU A 12 14.73 40.13 26.20
CA LEU A 12 14.13 38.80 26.24
C LEU A 12 12.60 38.84 26.12
N LEU A 13 11.93 39.81 26.76
CA LEU A 13 10.48 40.00 26.56
C LEU A 13 10.14 40.38 25.12
N GLY A 14 10.96 41.24 24.49
CA GLY A 14 10.82 41.62 23.08
C GLY A 14 10.97 40.42 22.14
N ASP A 15 12.01 39.60 22.36
CA ASP A 15 12.27 38.40 21.57
C ASP A 15 11.16 37.35 21.73
N LEU A 16 10.58 37.23 22.93
CA LEU A 16 9.47 36.31 23.22
C LEU A 16 8.18 36.78 22.52
N VAL A 17 7.94 38.09 22.49
CA VAL A 17 6.81 38.68 21.74
C VAL A 17 6.99 38.47 20.24
N GLU A 18 8.20 38.68 19.72
CA GLU A 18 8.52 38.50 18.30
C GLU A 18 8.43 37.02 17.89
N ALA A 19 8.96 36.10 18.69
CA ALA A 19 8.86 34.66 18.45
C ALA A 19 7.39 34.19 18.47
N ARG A 20 6.55 34.72 19.38
CA ARG A 20 5.11 34.41 19.40
C ARG A 20 4.39 34.93 18.16
N LYS A 21 4.77 36.11 17.66
CA LYS A 21 4.26 36.67 16.41
C LYS A 21 4.64 35.81 15.21
N GLN A 22 5.90 35.38 15.13
CA GLN A 22 6.37 34.46 14.09
C GLN A 22 5.66 33.10 14.14
N ILE A 23 5.42 32.55 15.33
CA ILE A 23 4.64 31.31 15.50
C ILE A 23 3.20 31.50 15.01
N ALA A 24 2.58 32.64 15.27
CA ALA A 24 1.23 32.93 14.79
C ALA A 24 1.20 33.02 13.25
N GLU A 25 2.15 33.72 12.64
CA GLU A 25 2.28 33.84 11.19
C GLU A 25 2.55 32.48 10.52
N LEU A 26 3.43 31.66 11.10
CA LEU A 26 3.72 30.31 10.58
C LEU A 26 2.51 29.39 10.71
N LYS A 27 1.71 29.51 11.78
CA LYS A 27 0.46 28.76 11.94
C LYS A 27 -0.58 29.16 10.89
N GLU A 28 -0.71 30.44 10.57
CA GLU A 28 -1.59 30.88 9.48
C GLU A 28 -1.11 30.37 8.12
N LYS A 29 0.19 30.45 7.83
CA LYS A 29 0.77 29.89 6.60
C LYS A 29 0.55 28.37 6.49
N LEU A 30 0.71 27.64 7.60
CA LEU A 30 0.42 26.21 7.66
C LEU A 30 -1.06 25.92 7.45
N HIS A 31 -1.96 26.72 8.05
CA HIS A 31 -3.39 26.55 7.87
C HIS A 31 -3.79 26.79 6.42
N LEU A 32 -3.28 27.86 5.80
CA LEU A 32 -3.49 28.17 4.39
C LEU A 32 -2.92 27.07 3.48
N CYS A 33 -1.72 26.55 3.77
CA CYS A 33 -1.12 25.48 3.00
C CYS A 33 -1.92 24.18 3.11
N LYS A 34 -2.35 23.81 4.33
CA LYS A 34 -3.25 22.67 4.55
C LYS A 34 -4.59 22.86 3.87
N GLN A 35 -5.14 24.08 3.84
CA GLN A 35 -6.41 24.37 3.20
C GLN A 35 -6.30 24.32 1.67
N LYS A 36 -5.17 24.76 1.12
CA LYS A 36 -4.83 24.58 -0.31
C LYS A 36 -4.55 23.12 -0.66
N GLU A 37 -3.87 22.37 0.21
CA GLU A 37 -3.72 20.92 0.07
C GLU A 37 -5.07 20.23 0.11
N LEU A 38 -5.96 20.57 1.05
CA LEU A 38 -7.33 20.03 1.14
C LEU A 38 -8.22 20.44 -0.04
N GLN A 39 -8.00 21.61 -0.64
CA GLN A 39 -8.70 22.04 -1.86
C GLN A 39 -8.14 21.35 -3.12
N ASN A 40 -6.84 21.04 -3.14
CA ASN A 40 -6.21 20.24 -4.20
C ASN A 40 -6.43 18.74 -4.00
N LEU A 41 -6.75 18.32 -2.77
CA LEU A 41 -7.34 17.04 -2.44
C LEU A 41 -8.81 17.12 -2.84
N GLN A 42 -9.06 17.13 -4.14
CA GLN A 42 -10.25 16.45 -4.65
C GLN A 42 -10.10 15.00 -4.20
N LEU A 43 -10.62 14.68 -3.00
CA LEU A 43 -11.10 13.35 -2.78
C LEU A 43 -12.07 13.13 -3.94
N PRO A 44 -11.81 12.14 -4.81
CA PRO A 44 -12.78 11.84 -5.83
C PRO A 44 -14.13 11.70 -5.14
N ASN A 45 -15.17 12.33 -5.69
CA ASN A 45 -16.51 12.02 -5.22
C ASN A 45 -16.59 10.48 -5.18
N PRO A 46 -17.35 9.86 -4.25
CA PRO A 46 -17.54 8.41 -4.31
C PRO A 46 -17.99 7.95 -5.72
N ASP A 47 -18.55 8.88 -6.51
CA ASP A 47 -18.88 8.75 -7.92
C ASP A 47 -17.86 9.32 -8.95
N GLU A 48 -16.88 10.16 -8.59
CA GLU A 48 -16.02 10.91 -9.56
C GLU A 48 -14.51 10.74 -9.36
N GLY A 49 -14.07 9.50 -9.19
CA GLY A 49 -12.65 9.12 -9.38
C GLY A 49 -12.29 7.76 -8.80
N ILE A 50 -13.25 6.83 -8.90
CA ILE A 50 -12.91 5.64 -9.66
C ILE A 50 -12.75 6.18 -11.08
N ASP A 51 -11.56 6.13 -11.65
CA ASP A 51 -11.45 6.05 -13.10
C ASP A 51 -12.41 4.94 -13.50
N ARG A 52 -13.63 5.33 -13.92
CA ARG A 52 -14.59 4.42 -14.53
C ARG A 52 -14.10 4.09 -15.94
N GLU A 53 -12.82 3.83 -16.10
CA GLU A 53 -12.41 2.55 -16.64
C GLU A 53 -12.70 1.46 -15.58
N GLY A 54 -13.97 1.32 -15.21
CA GLY A 54 -14.52 0.00 -14.96
C GLY A 54 -14.45 -0.68 -16.32
N SER A 55 -13.26 -1.15 -16.66
CA SER A 55 -13.02 -1.98 -17.81
C SER A 55 -14.10 -3.05 -17.78
N GLU A 56 -14.69 -3.32 -18.94
CA GLU A 56 -15.70 -4.35 -19.13
C GLU A 56 -15.19 -5.79 -18.78
N ASP A 57 -14.05 -5.91 -18.10
CA ASP A 57 -13.36 -7.14 -17.72
C ASP A 57 -13.91 -7.79 -16.43
N ASP A 58 -14.66 -7.08 -15.57
CA ASP A 58 -15.13 -7.58 -14.26
C ASP A 58 -16.25 -8.66 -14.33
N LYS A 59 -16.56 -9.25 -15.49
CA LYS A 59 -17.61 -10.29 -15.60
C LYS A 59 -17.36 -11.46 -16.54
N ARG A 60 -16.14 -11.68 -17.03
CA ARG A 60 -15.88 -12.92 -17.78
C ARG A 60 -15.48 -14.04 -16.84
N LYS A 61 -16.47 -14.71 -16.27
CA LYS A 61 -16.25 -16.04 -15.70
C LYS A 61 -15.55 -16.91 -16.74
N VAL A 62 -14.35 -17.35 -16.43
CA VAL A 62 -13.61 -18.33 -17.21
C VAL A 62 -14.32 -19.67 -17.05
N ASN A 63 -14.92 -20.17 -18.13
CA ASN A 63 -15.66 -21.44 -18.10
C ASN A 63 -14.81 -22.63 -18.54
N GLU A 64 -13.67 -22.38 -19.19
CA GLU A 64 -12.78 -23.40 -19.74
C GLU A 64 -11.31 -23.01 -19.54
N LEU A 65 -10.45 -24.00 -19.31
CA LEU A 65 -9.01 -23.80 -19.14
C LEU A 65 -8.33 -23.74 -20.51
N CYS A 66 -7.49 -22.73 -20.74
CA CYS A 66 -6.69 -22.69 -21.94
C CYS A 66 -5.52 -23.70 -21.86
N ASN A 67 -4.89 -23.99 -23.00
CA ASN A 67 -3.75 -24.91 -23.05
C ASN A 67 -2.57 -24.51 -22.14
N LYS A 68 -2.37 -23.20 -21.92
CA LYS A 68 -1.33 -22.69 -21.02
C LYS A 68 -1.66 -23.05 -19.56
N ASP A 69 -2.91 -22.86 -19.14
CA ASP A 69 -3.38 -23.16 -17.80
C ASP A 69 -3.36 -24.67 -17.54
N ILE A 70 -3.81 -25.48 -18.51
CA ILE A 70 -3.74 -26.94 -18.43
C ILE A 70 -2.29 -27.40 -18.23
N ARG A 71 -1.32 -26.81 -18.95
CA ARG A 71 0.09 -27.14 -18.77
C ARG A 71 0.60 -26.72 -17.40
N ARG A 72 0.35 -25.46 -16.99
CA ARG A 72 0.79 -24.90 -15.70
C ARG A 72 0.24 -25.68 -14.51
N TYR A 73 -1.03 -26.06 -14.58
CA TYR A 73 -1.79 -26.67 -13.48
C TYR A 73 -1.96 -28.19 -13.65
N SER A 74 -1.29 -28.81 -14.61
CA SER A 74 -1.44 -30.24 -14.92
C SER A 74 -1.38 -31.15 -13.69
N ARG A 75 -0.46 -30.91 -12.75
CA ARG A 75 -0.31 -31.73 -11.54
C ARG A 75 -1.45 -31.55 -10.53
N GLN A 76 -1.98 -30.34 -10.38
CA GLN A 76 -3.11 -30.10 -9.47
C GLN A 76 -4.45 -30.53 -10.09
N LEU A 77 -4.58 -30.51 -11.42
CA LEU A 77 -5.77 -31.01 -12.12
C LEU A 77 -5.99 -32.52 -11.95
N ILE A 78 -4.95 -33.29 -11.66
CA ILE A 78 -5.04 -34.74 -11.44
C ILE A 78 -5.66 -35.06 -10.06
N LEU A 79 -5.59 -34.12 -9.11
CA LEU A 79 -6.14 -34.33 -7.76
C LEU A 79 -7.68 -34.35 -7.80
N PRO A 80 -8.33 -35.42 -7.30
CA PRO A 80 -9.79 -35.55 -7.32
C PRO A 80 -10.54 -34.39 -6.65
N GLU A 81 -9.92 -33.77 -5.64
CA GLU A 81 -10.49 -32.68 -4.86
C GLU A 81 -10.51 -31.35 -5.62
N ILE A 82 -9.62 -31.19 -6.61
CA ILE A 82 -9.50 -29.98 -7.42
C ILE A 82 -10.12 -30.23 -8.79
N GLY A 83 -9.47 -31.06 -9.61
CA GLY A 83 -9.88 -31.29 -11.00
C GLY A 83 -10.01 -29.99 -11.82
N VAL A 84 -10.61 -30.10 -13.01
CA VAL A 84 -10.87 -28.94 -13.87
C VAL A 84 -11.83 -27.95 -13.20
N LYS A 85 -12.87 -28.46 -12.53
CA LYS A 85 -13.90 -27.63 -11.89
C LYS A 85 -13.33 -26.78 -10.75
N GLY A 86 -12.50 -27.37 -9.89
CA GLY A 86 -11.84 -26.65 -8.80
C GLY A 86 -10.84 -25.62 -9.32
N GLN A 87 -10.11 -25.95 -10.40
CA GLN A 87 -9.22 -24.97 -11.00
C GLN A 87 -9.95 -23.77 -11.58
N LEU A 88 -11.07 -23.99 -12.28
CA LEU A 88 -11.92 -22.91 -12.76
C LEU A 88 -12.48 -22.09 -11.59
N ALA A 89 -12.80 -22.71 -10.46
CA ALA A 89 -13.24 -21.99 -9.27
C ALA A 89 -12.12 -21.09 -8.71
N LEU A 90 -10.87 -21.55 -8.68
CA LEU A 90 -9.71 -20.75 -8.26
C LEU A 90 -9.48 -19.57 -9.21
N ILE A 91 -9.45 -19.81 -10.52
CA ILE A 91 -9.24 -18.75 -11.53
C ILE A 91 -10.34 -17.69 -11.46
N ASN A 92 -11.57 -18.06 -11.13
CA ASN A 92 -12.68 -17.11 -10.99
C ASN A 92 -12.81 -16.52 -9.58
N SER A 93 -11.89 -16.84 -8.66
CA SER A 93 -11.92 -16.35 -7.30
C SER A 93 -11.07 -15.11 -7.11
N SER A 94 -11.46 -14.31 -6.12
CA SER A 94 -10.72 -13.13 -5.69
C SER A 94 -10.40 -13.24 -4.21
N VAL A 95 -9.15 -12.95 -3.84
CA VAL A 95 -8.66 -12.98 -2.46
C VAL A 95 -8.03 -11.63 -2.11
N LEU A 96 -8.38 -11.10 -0.95
CA LEU A 96 -7.72 -9.94 -0.37
C LEU A 96 -6.73 -10.40 0.71
N LEU A 97 -5.45 -10.18 0.48
CA LEU A 97 -4.36 -10.47 1.40
C LEU A 97 -4.02 -9.22 2.20
N VAL A 98 -4.36 -9.23 3.49
CA VAL A 98 -4.07 -8.13 4.42
C VAL A 98 -2.79 -8.45 5.18
N GLY A 99 -1.75 -7.67 4.91
CA GLY A 99 -0.40 -7.83 5.42
C GLY A 99 0.48 -8.66 4.49
N ALA A 100 1.54 -8.04 3.99
CA ALA A 100 2.59 -8.61 3.15
C ALA A 100 3.86 -8.98 3.95
N GLY A 101 3.72 -9.16 5.27
CA GLY A 101 4.81 -9.56 6.16
C GLY A 101 5.13 -11.06 6.13
N GLY A 102 5.60 -11.61 7.27
CA GLY A 102 6.13 -12.98 7.34
C GLY A 102 5.10 -14.09 7.04
N LEU A 103 3.81 -13.84 7.27
CA LEU A 103 2.73 -14.76 6.90
C LEU A 103 2.14 -14.44 5.52
N GLY A 104 2.13 -13.15 5.16
CA GLY A 104 1.63 -12.67 3.87
C GLY A 104 2.46 -13.19 2.71
N CYS A 105 3.79 -13.11 2.82
CA CYS A 105 4.73 -13.59 1.82
C CYS A 105 4.46 -15.04 1.37
N PRO A 106 4.51 -16.07 2.25
CA PRO A 106 4.24 -17.44 1.84
C PRO A 106 2.80 -17.62 1.33
N SER A 107 1.81 -16.96 1.96
CA SER A 107 0.42 -17.06 1.52
C SER A 107 0.23 -16.56 0.09
N ALA A 108 0.80 -15.40 -0.23
CA ALA A 108 0.74 -14.78 -1.56
C ALA A 108 1.36 -15.69 -2.64
N ILE A 109 2.50 -16.31 -2.35
CA ILE A 109 3.17 -17.27 -3.25
C ILE A 109 2.23 -18.44 -3.57
N TYR A 110 1.64 -19.06 -2.54
CA TYR A 110 0.80 -20.24 -2.75
C TYR A 110 -0.55 -19.91 -3.41
N LEU A 111 -1.16 -18.77 -3.09
CA LEU A 111 -2.39 -18.32 -3.75
C LEU A 111 -2.17 -18.08 -5.25
N ALA A 112 -1.07 -17.41 -5.60
CA ALA A 112 -0.73 -17.17 -7.00
C ALA A 112 -0.35 -18.47 -7.73
N ALA A 113 0.45 -19.32 -7.08
CA ALA A 113 0.84 -20.62 -7.65
C ALA A 113 -0.36 -21.54 -7.87
N ALA A 114 -1.34 -21.54 -6.96
CA ALA A 114 -2.59 -22.29 -7.10
C ALA A 114 -3.46 -21.78 -8.26
N GLY A 115 -3.27 -20.54 -8.68
CA GLY A 115 -4.01 -19.92 -9.79
C GLY A 115 -5.29 -19.23 -9.33
N VAL A 116 -5.26 -18.58 -8.17
CA VAL A 116 -6.29 -17.59 -7.81
C VAL A 116 -6.27 -16.47 -8.85
N GLY A 117 -7.42 -16.12 -9.42
CA GLY A 117 -7.53 -15.15 -10.51
C GLY A 117 -7.10 -13.75 -10.12
N HIS A 118 -7.61 -13.28 -8.98
CA HIS A 118 -7.32 -11.94 -8.49
C HIS A 118 -6.85 -11.97 -7.05
N ILE A 119 -5.67 -11.40 -6.80
CA ILE A 119 -5.11 -11.25 -5.46
C ILE A 119 -4.90 -9.77 -5.20
N GLY A 120 -5.76 -9.18 -4.36
CA GLY A 120 -5.55 -7.85 -3.81
C GLY A 120 -4.59 -7.93 -2.63
N VAL A 121 -3.69 -6.96 -2.48
CA VAL A 121 -2.74 -6.91 -1.35
C VAL A 121 -2.89 -5.56 -0.65
N VAL A 122 -2.97 -5.58 0.68
CA VAL A 122 -3.06 -4.38 1.52
C VAL A 122 -1.99 -4.45 2.59
N ASP A 123 -1.05 -3.52 2.56
CA ASP A 123 0.02 -3.33 3.51
C ASP A 123 0.52 -1.87 3.39
N TYR A 124 0.68 -1.20 4.53
CA TYR A 124 1.07 0.21 4.58
C TYR A 124 2.57 0.40 4.77
N ASP A 125 3.31 -0.67 5.02
CA ASP A 125 4.73 -0.61 5.33
C ASP A 125 5.60 -0.66 4.06
N GLU A 126 6.85 -0.28 4.25
CA GLU A 126 7.94 -0.45 3.30
C GLU A 126 8.83 -1.64 3.68
N ILE A 127 9.65 -2.09 2.73
CA ILE A 127 10.58 -3.19 2.94
C ILE A 127 11.78 -2.73 3.77
N GLU A 128 12.06 -3.47 4.84
CA GLU A 128 13.18 -3.22 5.74
C GLU A 128 14.11 -4.44 5.80
N LEU A 129 15.40 -4.20 6.00
CA LEU A 129 16.45 -5.22 5.93
C LEU A 129 16.31 -6.27 7.04
N ASP A 130 16.00 -5.84 8.26
CA ASP A 130 15.79 -6.67 9.44
C ASP A 130 14.61 -7.62 9.29
N ASN A 131 13.71 -7.36 8.34
CA ASN A 131 12.51 -8.14 8.09
C ASN A 131 12.67 -9.22 7.01
N LEU A 132 13.73 -9.17 6.20
CA LEU A 132 13.93 -10.06 5.05
C LEU A 132 14.07 -11.53 5.42
N HIS A 133 14.63 -11.86 6.59
CA HIS A 133 14.81 -13.25 7.02
C HIS A 133 13.50 -14.05 7.13
N ARG A 134 12.36 -13.37 7.28
CA ARG A 134 11.03 -13.99 7.36
C ARG A 134 10.09 -13.56 6.23
N GLN A 135 10.43 -12.52 5.49
CA GLN A 135 9.62 -11.96 4.40
C GLN A 135 10.25 -12.31 3.03
N VAL A 136 10.29 -13.61 2.74
CA VAL A 136 11.05 -14.21 1.62
C VAL A 136 10.66 -13.74 0.21
N LEU A 137 9.55 -13.03 0.08
CA LEU A 137 9.05 -12.50 -1.19
C LEU A 137 9.72 -11.16 -1.55
N HIS A 138 10.30 -10.50 -0.55
CA HIS A 138 11.04 -9.25 -0.69
C HIS A 138 12.55 -9.52 -0.86
N THR A 139 13.23 -8.57 -1.49
CA THR A 139 14.66 -8.66 -1.77
C THR A 139 15.38 -7.38 -1.32
N GLU A 140 16.69 -7.47 -1.11
CA GLU A 140 17.51 -6.31 -0.74
C GLU A 140 17.48 -5.19 -1.80
N GLU A 141 17.32 -5.54 -3.08
CA GLU A 141 17.17 -4.59 -4.19
C GLU A 141 15.87 -3.74 -4.12
N ARG A 142 14.96 -4.10 -3.21
CA ARG A 142 13.65 -3.47 -3.04
C ARG A 142 13.47 -2.81 -1.67
N LEU A 143 14.54 -2.65 -0.89
CA LEU A 143 14.51 -1.90 0.37
C LEU A 143 13.92 -0.48 0.18
N GLY A 144 13.08 -0.05 1.13
CA GLY A 144 12.37 1.23 1.08
C GLY A 144 11.25 1.32 0.04
N LYS A 145 10.93 0.23 -0.67
CA LYS A 145 9.74 0.18 -1.54
C LYS A 145 8.55 -0.34 -0.76
N SER A 146 7.34 0.06 -1.18
CA SER A 146 6.09 -0.48 -0.66
C SER A 146 6.05 -2.01 -0.75
N LYS A 147 5.68 -2.67 0.35
CA LYS A 147 5.50 -4.13 0.38
C LYS A 147 4.44 -4.59 -0.61
N CYS A 148 3.33 -3.87 -0.73
CA CYS A 148 2.26 -4.17 -1.71
C CYS A 148 2.80 -4.30 -3.13
N LYS A 149 3.56 -3.29 -3.57
CA LYS A 149 4.11 -3.27 -4.93
C LYS A 149 5.12 -4.39 -5.14
N SER A 150 6.00 -4.63 -4.16
CA SER A 150 6.92 -5.75 -4.25
C SER A 150 6.23 -7.11 -4.28
N VAL A 151 5.07 -7.27 -3.63
CA VAL A 151 4.30 -8.51 -3.75
C VAL A 151 3.78 -8.67 -5.16
N ALA A 152 3.08 -7.65 -5.67
CA ALA A 152 2.53 -7.65 -7.02
C ALA A 152 3.59 -7.99 -8.09
N ASP A 153 4.77 -7.37 -8.02
CA ASP A 153 5.88 -7.58 -8.96
C ASP A 153 6.51 -8.99 -8.89
N SER A 154 6.23 -9.77 -7.83
CA SER A 154 6.86 -11.08 -7.59
C SER A 154 5.95 -12.27 -7.89
N ILE A 155 4.63 -12.11 -7.84
CA ILE A 155 3.68 -13.24 -7.92
C ILE A 155 2.84 -13.27 -9.19
N HIS A 156 2.98 -12.29 -10.08
CA HIS A 156 2.22 -12.18 -11.33
C HIS A 156 3.11 -12.42 -12.56
#